data_AF-A0A5N3WMR2-F1
#
_entry.id   AF-A0A5N3WMR2-F1
#
_cell.length_a   1.000
_cell.length_b   1.000
_cell.length_c   1.000
_cell.angle_alpha   90.00
_cell.angle_beta   90.00
_cell.angle_gamma   90.00
#
_symmetry.space_group_name_H-M   'P 1'
#
loop_
_entity.id
_entity.type
_entity.pdbx_description
1 polymer ?
#
loop_
_entity_poly.entity_id
_entity_poly.type
_entity_poly.pdbx_seq_one_letter_code
_entity_poly.pdbx_strand_id
1 'polypeptide(L)'
;MVNVPKTFCKKCGKHQPHKVTQYKKRCYDRKQSGYGGQTKPIFRKKAKTTKKIVLRLECVEPNCRSKRMLAIKRCKHFELGGYKKRKGQVIQF
;
A
#
# COMPACT_ATOMS: atom_id res chain seq x y z
N MET A 1 -16.41 -9.67 -0.16
CA MET A 1 -16.54 -8.19 -0.12
C MET A 1 -15.47 -7.60 0.78
N VAL A 2 -14.68 -6.66 0.25
CA VAL A 2 -13.55 -6.03 0.95
C VAL A 2 -14.06 -5.30 2.19
N ASN A 3 -13.38 -5.45 3.33
CA ASN A 3 -13.63 -4.63 4.51
C ASN A 3 -13.08 -3.22 4.23
N VAL A 4 -13.84 -2.40 3.50
CA VAL A 4 -13.47 -1.04 3.13
C VAL A 4 -13.47 -0.19 4.41
N PRO A 5 -12.31 0.26 4.91
CA PRO A 5 -12.26 1.00 6.17
C PRO A 5 -12.94 2.36 5.99
N LYS A 6 -13.87 2.67 6.90
CA LYS A 6 -14.44 4.01 7.04
C LYS A 6 -13.40 4.85 7.78
N THR A 7 -12.77 5.79 7.08
CA THR A 7 -11.78 6.69 7.66
C THR A 7 -12.15 8.13 7.37
N PHE A 8 -11.66 9.06 8.21
CA PHE A 8 -11.93 10.48 8.02
C PHE A 8 -11.35 10.99 6.70
N CYS A 9 -12.22 11.60 5.87
CA CYS A 9 -11.84 12.30 4.66
C CYS A 9 -11.73 13.80 4.95
N LYS A 10 -10.53 14.39 4.81
CA LYS A 10 -10.29 15.82 5.05
C LYS A 10 -11.11 16.73 4.12
N LYS A 11 -11.30 16.34 2.86
CA LYS A 11 -12.03 17.14 1.87
C LYS A 11 -13.55 17.09 2.08
N CYS A 12 -14.08 15.97 2.57
CA CYS A 12 -15.51 15.86 2.87
C CYS A 12 -15.87 16.32 4.29
N GLY A 13 -14.89 16.52 5.18
CA GLY A 13 -15.12 16.83 6.60
C GLY A 13 -15.81 15.71 7.39
N LYS A 14 -15.95 14.51 6.83
CA LYS A 14 -16.65 13.37 7.46
C LYS A 14 -15.96 12.03 7.19
N HIS A 15 -16.34 11.03 7.98
CA HIS A 15 -15.91 9.65 7.76
C HIS A 15 -16.55 9.09 6.50
N GLN A 16 -15.71 8.62 5.59
CA GLN A 16 -16.13 8.05 4.31
C GLN A 16 -15.47 6.70 4.08
N PRO A 17 -16.09 5.79 3.31
CA PRO A 17 -15.43 4.58 2.86
C PRO A 17 -14.28 4.94 1.91
N HIS A 18 -13.13 4.31 2.10
CA HIS A 18 -11.94 4.52 1.26
C HIS A 18 -11.49 3.21 0.59
N LYS A 19 -11.32 3.24 -0.73
CA LYS A 19 -10.64 2.16 -1.44
C LYS A 19 -9.17 2.15 -1.05
N VAL A 20 -8.71 1.03 -0.51
CA VAL A 20 -7.33 0.84 -0.07
C VAL A 20 -6.54 0.15 -1.17
N THR A 21 -5.38 0.69 -1.51
CA THR A 21 -4.44 0.07 -2.44
C THR A 21 -3.01 0.17 -1.89
N GLN A 22 -2.13 -0.75 -2.26
CA GLN A 22 -0.71 -0.63 -1.92
C GLN A 22 -0.04 0.37 -2.87
N TYR A 23 0.71 1.32 -2.31
CA TYR A 23 1.50 2.24 -3.11
C TYR A 23 2.73 1.54 -3.72
N LYS A 24 2.95 1.73 -5.03
CA LYS A 24 4.12 1.26 -5.78
C LYS A 24 4.82 2.44 -6.47
N LYS A 25 6.16 2.53 -6.36
CA LYS A 25 6.98 3.56 -7.04
C LYS A 25 7.40 3.03 -8.42
N ARG A 26 7.11 3.77 -9.51
CA ARG A 26 7.26 3.32 -10.92
C ARG A 26 8.27 4.12 -11.79
N CYS A 27 9.13 4.95 -11.19
CA CYS A 27 9.90 5.97 -11.96
C CYS A 27 11.23 5.47 -12.57
N TYR A 28 11.76 4.32 -12.17
CA TYR A 28 13.16 3.97 -12.47
C TYR A 28 13.37 3.35 -13.85
N ASP A 29 12.40 2.61 -14.37
CA ASP A 29 12.58 1.83 -15.60
C ASP A 29 12.79 2.73 -16.84
N ARG A 30 12.16 3.91 -16.88
CA ARG A 30 12.31 4.89 -17.98
C ARG A 30 13.70 5.51 -18.08
N LYS A 31 14.46 5.57 -16.98
CA LYS A 31 15.81 6.18 -17.00
C LYS A 31 16.89 5.18 -17.42
N GLN A 32 16.59 3.88 -17.34
CA GLN A 32 17.51 2.82 -17.71
C GLN A 32 17.37 2.41 -19.18
N SER A 33 16.33 2.87 -19.88
CA SER A 33 16.10 2.56 -21.30
C SER A 33 17.10 3.29 -22.20
N GLY A 34 17.71 2.57 -23.14
CA GLY A 34 18.67 3.10 -24.11
C GLY A 34 20.09 2.58 -23.87
N TYR A 35 21.07 3.21 -24.51
CA TYR A 35 22.48 2.88 -24.37
C TYR A 35 23.12 3.65 -23.20
N GLY A 36 24.24 3.16 -22.64
CA GLY A 36 24.98 3.86 -21.58
C GLY A 36 25.04 3.17 -20.22
N GLY A 37 24.60 1.91 -20.11
CA GLY A 37 24.85 1.06 -18.94
C GLY A 37 24.24 1.62 -17.65
N GLN A 38 24.99 1.51 -16.55
CA GLN A 38 24.48 1.84 -15.22
C GLN A 38 24.42 3.37 -14.99
N THR A 39 23.23 3.96 -15.09
CA THR A 39 23.06 5.42 -14.93
C THR A 39 22.97 5.93 -13.48
N LYS A 40 22.90 5.03 -12.50
CA LYS A 40 22.69 5.35 -11.07
C LYS A 40 23.60 4.54 -10.13
N PRO A 41 24.10 5.14 -9.04
CA PRO A 41 24.93 4.41 -8.09
C PRO A 41 24.15 3.28 -7.39
N ILE A 42 24.78 2.10 -7.26
CA ILE A 42 24.21 0.92 -6.59
C ILE A 42 24.71 0.88 -5.15
N PHE A 43 23.81 1.03 -4.19
CA PHE A 43 24.14 0.82 -2.78
C PHE A 43 24.20 -0.68 -2.45
N ARG A 44 25.41 -1.19 -2.17
CA ARG A 44 25.67 -2.62 -1.96
C ARG A 44 25.42 -3.10 -0.52
N LYS A 45 25.60 -2.25 0.50
CA LYS A 45 25.54 -2.65 1.93
C LYS A 45 24.15 -2.45 2.57
N LYS A 46 23.16 -3.27 2.21
CA LYS A 46 21.79 -3.15 2.76
C LYS A 46 21.61 -3.92 4.07
N ALA A 47 21.25 -3.23 5.15
CA ALA A 47 20.96 -3.87 6.44
C ALA A 47 19.47 -4.18 6.68
N LYS A 48 18.55 -3.43 6.06
CA LYS A 48 17.11 -3.59 6.30
C LYS A 48 16.51 -4.63 5.35
N THR A 49 15.88 -5.67 5.90
CA THR A 49 15.24 -6.76 5.15
C THR A 49 13.79 -6.46 4.76
N THR A 50 13.11 -5.58 5.50
CA THR A 50 11.70 -5.21 5.27
C THR A 50 11.55 -3.74 4.92
N LYS A 51 10.41 -3.35 4.33
CA LYS A 51 10.09 -1.95 4.00
C LYS A 51 8.89 -1.48 4.83
N LYS A 52 8.76 -0.17 5.02
CA LYS A 52 7.49 0.41 5.50
C LYS A 52 6.51 0.37 4.34
N ILE A 53 5.37 -0.28 4.55
CA ILE A 53 4.32 -0.36 3.53
C ILE A 53 3.48 0.91 3.61
N VAL A 54 3.27 1.54 2.47
CA VAL A 54 2.42 2.72 2.35
C VAL A 54 1.13 2.31 1.65
N LEU A 55 0.01 2.59 2.29
CA LEU A 55 -1.32 2.42 1.73
C LEU A 55 -1.78 3.73 1.10
N ARG A 56 -2.38 3.63 -0.07
CA ARG A 56 -3.12 4.72 -0.72
C ARG A 56 -4.60 4.51 -0.44
N LEU A 57 -5.16 5.43 0.35
CA LEU A 57 -6.59 5.53 0.65
C LEU A 57 -7.22 6.50 -0.33
N GLU A 58 -8.15 6.02 -1.15
CA GLU A 58 -8.89 6.83 -2.11
C GLU A 58 -10.35 6.92 -1.68
N CYS A 59 -10.85 8.14 -1.46
CA CYS A 59 -12.24 8.38 -1.08
C CYS A 59 -13.16 7.89 -2.21
N VAL A 60 -14.17 7.09 -1.85
CA VAL A 60 -15.12 6.51 -2.82
C VAL A 60 -16.10 7.56 -3.36
N GLU A 61 -16.32 8.64 -2.61
CA GLU A 61 -17.21 9.73 -3.02
C GLU A 61 -16.82 10.29 -4.40
N PRO A 62 -17.74 10.27 -5.38
CA PRO A 62 -17.45 10.58 -6.77
C PRO A 62 -16.94 12.02 -6.96
N ASN A 63 -17.43 12.96 -6.15
CA ASN A 63 -17.05 14.38 -6.19
C ASN A 63 -15.75 14.65 -5.43
N CYS A 64 -15.33 13.73 -4.55
CA CYS A 64 -14.15 13.91 -3.72
C CYS A 64 -12.89 13.32 -4.35
N ARG A 65 -12.91 11.98 -4.58
CA ARG A 65 -11.79 11.14 -5.08
C ARG A 65 -10.40 11.48 -4.49
N SER A 66 -10.38 12.02 -3.28
CA SER A 66 -9.15 12.50 -2.65
C SER A 66 -8.29 11.31 -2.23
N LYS A 67 -6.97 11.45 -2.38
CA LYS A 67 -6.01 10.39 -2.08
C LYS A 67 -5.19 10.77 -0.86
N ARG A 68 -5.06 9.85 0.09
CA ARG A 68 -4.21 10.00 1.28
C ARG A 68 -3.25 8.81 1.38
N MET A 69 -1.99 9.10 1.68
CA MET A 69 -1.00 8.07 1.97
C MET A 69 -0.94 7.80 3.48
N LEU A 70 -0.99 6.52 3.86
CA LEU A 70 -0.85 6.06 5.23
C LEU A 70 0.29 5.05 5.31
N ALA A 71 1.34 5.37 6.08
CA ALA A 71 2.45 4.46 6.31
C ALA A 71 2.16 3.53 7.50
N ILE A 72 2.33 2.23 7.32
CA ILE A 72 2.25 1.21 8.38
C ILE A 72 3.67 0.88 8.87
N LYS A 73 3.74 0.30 10.07
CA LYS A 73 4.96 -0.36 10.59
C LYS A 73 5.49 -1.41 9.59
N ARG A 74 6.77 -1.77 9.74
CA ARG A 74 7.41 -2.80 8.92
C ARG A 74 6.82 -4.17 9.26
N CYS A 75 6.49 -4.96 8.25
CA CYS A 75 6.04 -6.34 8.38
C CYS A 75 6.80 -7.20 7.36
N LYS A 76 6.96 -8.50 7.67
CA LYS A 76 7.60 -9.46 6.77
C LYS A 76 6.65 -9.91 5.67
N HIS A 77 5.41 -10.19 6.05
CA HIS A 77 4.33 -10.61 5.16
C HIS A 77 3.15 -9.63 5.30
N PHE A 78 2.59 -9.23 4.17
CA PHE A 78 1.47 -8.29 4.11
C PHE A 78 0.54 -8.70 2.98
N GLU A 79 -0.72 -8.90 3.33
CA GLU A 79 -1.79 -9.20 2.38
C GLU A 79 -2.93 -8.21 2.55
N LEU A 80 -3.41 -7.69 1.42
CA LEU A 80 -4.57 -6.80 1.41
C LEU A 80 -5.80 -7.60 1.00
N GLY A 81 -6.80 -7.68 1.89
CA GLY A 81 -8.05 -8.39 1.60
C GLY A 81 -8.01 -9.91 1.85
N GLY A 82 -7.07 -10.39 2.65
CA GLY A 82 -7.03 -11.79 3.09
C GLY A 82 -8.28 -12.22 3.86
N TYR A 83 -8.47 -13.53 3.98
CA TYR A 83 -9.63 -14.10 4.66
C TYR A 83 -9.64 -13.76 6.16
N LYS A 84 -10.80 -13.34 6.67
CA LYS A 84 -10.98 -13.10 8.10
C LYS A 84 -10.95 -14.45 8.83
N LYS A 85 -9.96 -14.65 9.71
CA LYS A 85 -9.91 -15.84 10.57
C LYS A 85 -11.20 -15.95 11.38
N ARG A 86 -11.87 -17.11 11.34
CA ARG A 86 -13.04 -17.42 12.18
C ARG A 86 -12.56 -17.79 13.58
N LYS A 87 -13.31 -17.41 14.62
CA LYS A 87 -13.02 -17.80 16.00
C LYS A 87 -13.48 -19.25 16.24
N GLY A 88 -12.66 -20.06 16.89
CA GLY A 88 -13.03 -21.41 17.37
C GLY A 88 -13.06 -22.53 16.32
N GLN A 89 -12.57 -22.31 15.10
CA GLN A 89 -12.45 -23.39 14.12
C GLN A 89 -11.22 -24.26 14.41
N VAL A 90 -11.45 -25.58 14.46
CA VAL A 90 -10.40 -26.58 14.46
C VAL A 90 -9.67 -26.50 13.12
N ILE A 91 -8.35 -26.39 13.18
CA ILE A 91 -7.50 -26.36 11.99
C ILE A 91 -7.35 -27.82 11.56
N GLN A 92 -7.66 -28.15 10.29
CA GLN A 92 -7.38 -29.48 9.75
C GLN A 92 -5.87 -29.70 9.70
N PHE A 93 -5.44 -30.85 10.21
CA PHE A 93 -4.06 -31.33 10.17
C PHE A 93 -3.76 -32.03 8.84
#